data_AF-A0A2K4ZAW8-F1
#
_entry.id   AF-A0A2K4ZAW8-F1
#
_cell.length_a   1.000
_cell.length_b   1.000
_cell.length_c   1.000
_cell.angle_alpha   90.00
_cell.angle_beta   90.00
_cell.angle_gamma   90.00
#
_symmetry.space_group_name_H-M   'P 1'
#
loop_
_entity.id
_entity.type
_entity.pdbx_description
1 polymer ?
#
loop_
_entity_poly.entity_id
_entity_poly.type
_entity_poly.pdbx_seq_one_letter_code
_entity_poly.pdbx_strand_id
1 'polypeptide(L)' 'MSKWDKLLTRIYSLLKDIRFDELRKVLESYGYEMNALGNGSSHCTFRKIGCRPITIPKHEPIKRV' A
#
# COMPACT_ATOMS: atom_id res chain seq x y z
N MET A 1 11.39 -10.56 8.07
CA MET A 1 10.09 -9.93 7.80
C MET A 1 9.64 -9.13 9.01
N SER A 2 9.53 -7.82 8.86
CA SER A 2 8.96 -6.94 9.86
C SER A 2 7.49 -7.32 10.15
N LYS A 3 6.96 -6.86 11.29
CA LYS A 3 5.53 -7.01 11.63
C LYS A 3 4.63 -6.44 10.51
N TRP A 4 5.13 -5.43 9.80
CA TRP A 4 4.49 -4.78 8.66
C TRP A 4 4.50 -5.64 7.41
N ASP A 5 5.63 -6.27 7.08
CA ASP A 5 5.70 -7.23 5.97
C ASP A 5 4.68 -8.35 6.17
N LYS A 6 4.56 -8.86 7.40
CA LYS A 6 3.57 -9.90 7.73
C LYS A 6 2.13 -9.44 7.56
N LEU A 7 1.82 -8.18 7.88
CA LEU A 7 0.48 -7.60 7.68
C LEU A 7 0.17 -7.45 6.19
N LEU A 8 1.10 -6.88 5.42
CA LEU A 8 0.96 -6.73 3.98
C LEU A 8 0.81 -8.10 3.31
N THR A 9 1.67 -9.07 3.62
CA THR A 9 1.55 -10.44 3.11
C THR A 9 0.20 -11.07 3.45
N ARG A 10 -0.36 -10.80 4.64
CA ARG A 10 -1.68 -11.31 5.02
C ARG A 10 -2.82 -10.63 4.25
N ILE A 11 -2.75 -9.33 4.02
CA ILE A 11 -3.70 -8.58 3.18
C ILE A 11 -3.64 -9.11 1.74
N TYR A 12 -2.44 -9.25 1.17
CA TYR A 12 -2.23 -9.82 -0.16
C TYR A 12 -2.67 -11.28 -0.28
N SER A 13 -2.55 -12.07 0.80
CA SER A 13 -2.94 -13.48 0.79
C SER A 13 -4.44 -13.71 0.99
N LEU A 14 -5.14 -12.79 1.67
CA LEU A 14 -6.59 -12.87 1.88
C LEU A 14 -7.37 -12.34 0.67
N LEU A 15 -6.83 -11.36 -0.04
CA LEU A 15 -7.48 -10.70 -1.16
C LEU A 15 -6.64 -10.90 -2.42
N LYS A 16 -6.91 -12.03 -3.09
CA LYS A 16 -6.25 -12.48 -4.33
C LYS A 16 -6.28 -11.44 -5.45
N ASP A 17 -7.22 -10.48 -5.38
CA ASP A 17 -7.44 -9.40 -6.32
C ASP A 17 -7.67 -8.03 -5.61
N ILE A 18 -6.97 -7.76 -4.51
CA ILE A 18 -7.02 -6.39 -3.95
C ILE A 18 -6.42 -5.43 -4.98
N ARG A 19 -7.26 -4.53 -5.51
CA ARG A 19 -6.82 -3.44 -6.37
C ARG A 19 -6.12 -2.40 -5.52
N PHE A 20 -5.15 -1.70 -6.12
CA PHE A 20 -4.47 -0.60 -5.44
C PHE A 20 -5.46 0.42 -4.87
N ASP A 21 -6.57 0.64 -5.57
CA ASP A 21 -7.64 1.56 -5.17
C ASP A 21 -8.33 1.15 -3.85
N GLU A 22 -8.59 -0.15 -3.64
CA GLU A 22 -9.21 -0.64 -2.40
C GLU A 22 -8.25 -0.49 -1.21
N LEU A 23 -6.98 -0.83 -1.41
CA LEU A 23 -5.94 -0.65 -0.40
C LEU A 23 -5.72 0.83 -0.06
N ARG A 24 -5.76 1.70 -1.07
CA ARG A 24 -5.73 3.15 -0.90
C ARG A 24 -6.90 3.63 -0.03
N LYS A 25 -8.14 3.24 -0.35
CA LYS A 25 -9.33 3.65 0.42
C LYS A 25 -9.23 3.24 1.89
N VAL A 26 -8.76 2.02 2.16
CA VAL A 26 -8.53 1.56 3.53
C VAL A 26 -7.50 2.47 4.20
N LEU A 27 -6.33 2.70 3.60
CA LEU A 27 -5.29 3.54 4.19
C LEU A 27 -5.75 4.99 4.43
N GLU A 28 -6.48 5.57 3.48
CA GLU A 28 -7.11 6.89 3.62
C GLU A 28 -8.14 6.91 4.77
N SER A 29 -8.96 5.87 4.93
CA SER A 29 -9.88 5.73 6.07
C SER A 29 -9.17 5.65 7.41
N TYR A 30 -7.96 5.09 7.46
CA TYR A 30 -7.10 5.10 8.66
C TYR A 30 -6.35 6.43 8.86
N GLY A 31 -6.52 7.41 7.97
CA GLY A 31 -5.90 8.74 8.04
C GLY A 31 -4.49 8.80 7.47
N TYR A 32 -4.14 7.91 6.54
CA TYR A 32 -2.92 8.03 5.75
C TYR A 32 -3.18 8.79 4.46
N GLU A 33 -2.29 9.73 4.13
CA GLU A 33 -2.34 10.51 2.90
C GLU A 33 -1.38 9.94 1.86
N MET A 34 -1.87 9.73 0.65
CA MET A 34 -1.06 9.26 -0.47
C MET A 34 -0.18 10.39 -1.02
N ASN A 35 1.14 10.23 -0.92
CA ASN A 35 2.13 11.01 -1.64
C ASN A 35 2.62 10.19 -2.85
N ALA A 36 2.13 10.53 -4.04
CA ALA A 36 2.61 9.97 -5.29
C ALA A 36 3.85 10.74 -5.75
N LEU A 37 5.01 10.06 -5.82
CA LEU A 37 6.21 10.60 -6.45
C LEU A 37 6.06 10.54 -7.97
N GLY A 38 5.39 11.52 -8.57
CA GLY A 38 5.36 11.76 -10.02
C GLY A 38 4.68 10.68 -10.88
N ASN A 39 4.33 11.07 -12.11
CA ASN A 39 3.48 10.30 -13.03
C ASN A 39 4.09 8.96 -13.53
N GLY A 40 5.33 8.63 -13.14
CA GLY A 40 6.07 7.44 -13.60
C GLY A 40 6.56 6.49 -12.50
N SER A 41 6.27 6.75 -11.22
CA SER A 41 6.71 5.84 -10.15
C SER A 41 5.79 4.62 -10.06
N SER A 42 6.41 3.43 -10.07
CA SER A 42 5.74 2.14 -9.85
C SER A 42 5.27 1.95 -8.41
N HIS A 43 5.60 2.88 -7.50
CA HIS A 43 5.29 2.82 -6.07
C HIS A 43 4.64 4.13 -5.61
N CYS A 44 3.68 3.99 -4.69
CA CYS A 44 3.05 5.10 -3.98
C CYS A 44 3.45 5.05 -2.50
N THR A 45 3.69 6.22 -1.90
CA THR A 45 4.04 6.30 -0.47
C THR A 45 2.90 6.95 0.30
N PHE A 46 2.36 6.26 1.29
CA PHE A 46 1.34 6.76 2.21
C PHE A 46 2.00 7.32 3.47
N ARG A 47 1.65 8.52 3.89
CA ARG A 47 2.20 9.18 5.08
C ARG A 47 1.09 9.56 6.05
N LYS A 48 1.36 9.42 7.34
CA LYS A 48 0.48 9.90 8.41
C LYS A 48 1.38 10.55 9.47
N ILE A 49 0.97 11.69 10.01
CA ILE A 49 1.75 12.42 11.00
C ILE A 49 2.03 11.51 12.21
N GLY A 50 3.29 11.44 12.63
CA GLY A 50 3.73 10.58 13.74
C GLY A 50 3.79 9.07 13.41
N CYS A 51 3.50 8.68 12.17
CA CYS A 51 3.56 7.29 11.71
C CYS A 51 4.66 7.10 10.66
N ARG A 52 5.16 5.86 10.54
CA ARG A 52 6.13 5.52 9.49
C ARG A 52 5.45 5.57 8.10
N PRO A 53 6.13 6.10 7.07
CA PRO A 53 5.62 6.08 5.71
C PRO A 53 5.49 4.64 5.19
N ILE A 54 4.43 4.36 4.43
CA ILE A 54 4.13 3.04 3.85
C ILE A 54 4.27 3.13 2.34
N THR A 55 5.23 2.40 1.76
CA THR A 55 5.44 2.38 0.30
C THR A 55 4.85 1.10 -0.30
N ILE A 56 3.97 1.26 -1.29
CA ILE A 56 3.19 0.18 -1.88
C ILE A 56 3.32 0.24 -3.40
N PRO A 57 3.58 -0.89 -4.08
CA PRO A 57 3.60 -0.93 -5.55
C PRO A 57 2.19 -0.67 -6.13
N LYS A 58 2.13 0.15 -7.19
CA LYS A 58 0.91 0.51 -7.94
C LYS A 58 0.57 -0.48 -9.07
N HIS A 59 1.50 -1.37 -9.42
CA HIS A 59 1.34 -2.35 -10.49
C HIS A 59 0.11 -3.24 -10.22
N GLU A 60 -0.84 -3.25 -11.16
CA GLU A 60 -1.96 -4.19 -11.19
C GLU A 60 -1.64 -5.37 -12.14
N PRO A 61 -2.00 -6.61 -11.79
CA PRO A 61 -2.39 -7.09 -10.45
C PRO A 61 -1.16 -7.09 -9.54
N ILE A 62 -1.23 -6.75 -8.25
CA ILE A 62 -0.04 -6.75 -7.37
C ILE A 62 0.57 -8.17 -7.35
N LYS A 63 1.64 -8.39 -8.13
CA LYS A 63 2.25 -9.71 -8.29
C LYS A 63 3.03 -9.99 -7.03
N ARG A 64 2.83 -11.18 -6.48
CA ARG A 64 3.77 -11.80 -5.53
C ARG A 64 5.16 -11.71 -6.15
N VAL A 65 6.05 -10.93 -5.54
CA VAL A 65 7.50 -11.12 -5.64
C VAL A 65 7.96 -11.94 -4.44
#